data_AF-A0A0F8Z7S5-F1
#
_entry.id   AF-A0A0F8Z7S5-F1
#
_cell.length_a   1.000
_cell.length_b   1.000
_cell.length_c   1.000
_cell.angle_alpha   90.00
_cell.angle_beta   90.00
_cell.angle_gamma   90.00
#
_symmetry.space_group_name_H-M   'P 1'
#
loop_
_entity.id
_entity.type
_entity.pdbx_description
1 polymer ?
#
loop_
_entity_poly.entity_id
_entity_poly.type
_entity_poly.pdbx_seq_one_letter_code
_entity_poly.pdbx_strand_id
1 'polypeptide(L)' 'ENGEVKLQQHGQTLSLQMGYNDSIELDVQAYFDQFYAVKLSNYRVTEDVAAGMNRFIYQGVSGNFSS' A
#
# COMPACT_ATOMS: atom_id res chain seq x y z
N GLU A 1 39.70 -6.20 2.83
CA GLU A 1 38.76 -5.15 2.39
C GLU A 1 37.43 -5.44 3.07
N ASN A 2 37.10 -4.62 4.07
CA ASN A 2 36.39 -5.08 5.27
C ASN A 2 34.92 -4.62 5.26
N GLY A 3 34.08 -5.09 4.33
CA GLY A 3 32.61 -5.08 4.43
C GLY A 3 31.87 -3.80 4.88
N GLU A 4 32.55 -2.66 4.96
CA GLU A 4 32.02 -1.45 5.57
C GLU A 4 31.09 -0.74 4.60
N VAL A 5 29.94 -0.31 5.13
CA VAL A 5 28.94 0.45 4.38
C VAL A 5 29.51 1.85 4.10
N LYS A 6 29.82 2.14 2.84
CA LYS A 6 30.39 3.42 2.41
C LYS A 6 29.35 4.48 2.04
N LEU A 7 28.10 4.06 1.84
CA LEU A 7 27.02 4.93 1.37
C LEU A 7 25.68 4.41 1.88
N GLN A 8 24.84 5.32 2.35
CA GLN A 8 23.46 5.03 2.70
C GLN A 8 22.54 5.75 1.72
N GLN A 9 21.73 4.97 1.01
CA GLN A 9 20.69 5.47 0.10
C GLN A 9 19.37 4.81 0.43
N HIS A 10 18.27 5.51 0.14
CA HIS A 10 16.93 4.97 0.28
C HIS A 10 16.61 4.06 -0.91
N GLY A 11 16.13 2.85 -0.61
CA GLY A 11 15.61 1.93 -1.60
C GLY A 11 14.22 2.33 -2.11
N GLN A 12 13.66 1.51 -2.99
CA GLN A 12 12.31 1.67 -3.50
C GLN A 12 11.43 0.54 -2.98
N THR A 13 10.17 0.84 -2.66
CA THR A 13 9.18 -0.15 -2.26
C THR A 13 8.34 -0.53 -3.47
N LEU A 14 8.35 -1.80 -3.85
CA LEU A 14 7.48 -2.32 -4.90
C LEU A 14 6.12 -2.66 -4.30
N SER A 15 5.04 -2.11 -4.87
CA SER A 15 3.67 -2.36 -4.46
C SER A 15 2.83 -2.84 -5.64
N LEU A 16 1.90 -3.74 -5.38
CA LEU A 16 0.98 -4.24 -6.40
C LEU A 16 -0.13 -3.23 -6.65
N GLN A 17 -0.41 -2.94 -7.92
CA GLN A 17 -1.61 -2.22 -8.30
C GLN A 17 -2.73 -3.23 -8.53
N MET A 18 -3.59 -3.41 -7.53
CA MET A 18 -4.79 -4.23 -7.65
C MET A 18 -5.98 -3.39 -8.08
N GLY A 19 -6.90 -4.01 -8.82
CA GLY A 19 -8.17 -3.39 -9.17
C GLY A 19 -9.01 -3.07 -7.93
N TYR A 20 -9.84 -2.04 -8.04
CA TYR A 20 -10.72 -1.58 -6.98
C TYR A 20 -12.16 -2.03 -7.24
N ASN A 21 -12.86 -2.48 -6.21
CA ASN A 21 -14.28 -2.85 -6.27
C ASN A 21 -15.06 -2.04 -5.24
N ASP A 22 -15.85 -1.09 -5.73
CA ASP A 22 -16.62 -0.14 -4.92
C ASP A 22 -17.56 -0.82 -3.92
N SER A 23 -18.18 -1.94 -4.30
CA SER A 23 -19.11 -2.66 -3.42
C SER A 23 -18.40 -3.23 -2.20
N ILE A 24 -17.19 -3.76 -2.37
CA ILE A 24 -16.39 -4.30 -1.27
C ILE A 24 -15.95 -3.16 -0.33
N GLU A 25 -15.55 -2.01 -0.87
CA GLU A 25 -15.17 -0.88 -0.01
C GLU A 25 -16.34 -0.41 0.86
N LEU A 26 -17.55 -0.31 0.30
CA LEU A 26 -18.73 0.12 1.06
C LEU A 26 -19.04 -0.83 2.21
N ASP A 27 -18.98 -2.14 1.97
CA ASP A 27 -19.20 -3.16 3.00
C ASP A 27 -18.13 -3.07 4.11
N VAL A 28 -16.86 -2.91 3.73
CA VAL A 28 -15.75 -2.77 4.67
C VAL A 28 -15.88 -1.45 5.45
N GLN A 29 -16.26 -0.36 4.80
CA GLN A 29 -16.44 0.93 5.44
C GLN A 29 -17.57 0.88 6.49
N ALA A 30 -18.70 0.27 6.17
CA ALA A 30 -19.80 0.08 7.12
C ALA A 30 -19.37 -0.75 8.34
N TYR A 31 -18.57 -1.80 8.12
CA TYR A 31 -18.00 -2.60 9.20
C TYR A 31 -17.06 -1.78 10.10
N PHE A 32 -16.19 -0.97 9.51
CA PHE A 32 -15.29 -0.09 10.27
C PHE A 32 -16.06 0.93 11.10
N ASP A 33 -17.08 1.55 10.51
CA ASP A 33 -17.90 2.56 11.21
C ASP A 33 -18.67 1.95 12.41
N GLN A 34 -19.00 0.66 12.37
CA GLN A 34 -19.69 -0.02 13.46
C GLN A 34 -18.76 -0.49 14.59
N PHE A 35 -17.58 -1.00 14.24
CA PHE A 35 -16.75 -1.75 15.20
C PHE A 35 -15.42 -1.07 15.55
N TYR A 36 -14.98 -0.07 14.78
CA TYR A 36 -13.70 0.60 14.99
C TYR A 36 -13.89 2.04 15.42
N ALA A 37 -12.96 2.53 16.24
CA ALA A 37 -12.94 3.92 16.68
C ALA A 37 -12.45 4.89 15.58
N VAL A 38 -11.86 4.37 14.50
CA VAL A 38 -11.19 5.14 13.46
C VAL A 38 -11.76 4.76 12.10
N LYS A 39 -12.05 5.78 11.28
CA LYS A 39 -12.57 5.56 9.92
C LYS A 39 -11.56 4.82 9.04
N LEU A 40 -12.06 3.97 8.15
CA LEU A 40 -11.27 3.21 7.15
C LEU A 40 -10.27 4.09 6.39
N SER A 41 -10.64 5.33 6.07
CA SER A 41 -9.77 6.28 5.37
C SER A 41 -8.44 6.59 6.08
N ASN A 42 -8.37 6.46 7.41
CA ASN A 42 -7.14 6.68 8.17
C ASN A 42 -6.20 5.47 8.17
N TYR A 43 -6.67 4.31 7.69
CA TYR A 43 -5.83 3.11 7.52
C TYR A 43 -5.14 3.09 6.15
N ARG A 44 -5.49 4.01 5.25
CA ARG A 44 -4.83 4.16 3.95
C ARG A 44 -3.42 4.69 4.18
N VAL A 45 -2.45 4.10 3.50
CA VAL A 45 -1.09 4.65 3.44
C VAL A 45 -1.15 5.91 2.59
N THR A 46 -0.93 7.07 3.20
CA THR A 46 -0.94 8.36 2.49
C THR A 46 0.37 8.60 1.77
N GLU A 47 0.31 9.35 0.66
CA GLU A 47 1.49 9.70 -0.12
C GLU A 47 2.52 10.52 0.68
N ASP A 48 2.13 11.15 1.78
CA ASP A 48 3.04 11.89 2.67
C ASP A 48 4.04 10.97 3.39
N VAL A 49 3.66 9.70 3.63
CA VAL A 49 4.56 8.64 4.11
C VAL A 49 5.37 8.03 2.94
N ALA A 50 4.88 8.16 1.71
CA ALA A 50 5.60 7.75 0.49
C ALA A 50 6.61 8.78 -0.02
N ALA A 51 6.35 10.07 0.24
CA ALA A 51 7.16 11.19 -0.21
C ALA A 51 8.46 11.32 0.61
N GLY A 52 8.42 10.91 1.89
CA GLY A 52 9.58 10.75 2.74
C GLY A 52 10.08 9.31 2.74
N MET A 53 11.19 9.05 2.04
CA MET A 53 12.03 7.86 2.16
C MET A 53 11.61 6.57 1.43
N ASN A 54 10.37 6.37 0.99
CA ASN A 54 9.96 5.15 0.25
C ASN A 54 9.03 5.46 -0.93
N ARG A 55 9.62 5.72 -2.10
CA ARG A 55 8.86 5.88 -3.35
C ARG A 55 8.23 4.53 -3.73
N PHE A 56 6.90 4.45 -3.67
CA PHE A 56 6.17 3.28 -4.17
C PHE A 56 6.30 3.19 -5.69
N ILE A 57 6.66 2.00 -6.17
CA ILE A 57 6.58 1.64 -7.57
C ILE A 57 5.41 0.66 -7.71
N TYR A 58 4.38 1.09 -8.43
CA TYR A 58 3.18 0.30 -8.70
C TYR A 58 3.41 -0.61 -9.90
N GLN A 59 3.35 -1.93 -9.67
CA GLN A 59 3.42 -2.91 -10.74
C GLN A 59 2.04 -3.54 -10.96
N GLY A 60 1.49 -3.39 -12.16
CA GLY A 60 0.24 -4.04 -12.56
C GLY A 60 0.46 -5.54 -12.73
N VAL A 61 -0.34 -6.35 -12.03
CA VAL A 61 -0.30 -7.81 -12.15
C VAL A 61 -1.52 -8.25 -12.95
N SER A 62 -1.30 -8.74 -14.16
CA SER A 62 -2.33 -9.42 -14.95
C SER A 62 -2.24 -10.93 -14.70
N GLY A 63 -3.30 -11.51 -14.15
CA GLY A 63 -3.46 -12.96 -14.02
C GLY A 63 -4.73 -13.44 -14.70
N ASN A 64 -4.65 -14.55 -15.43
CA ASN A 64 -5.84 -15.30 -15.86
C ASN A 64 -6.31 -16.14 -14.67
N PHE A 65 -7.34 -15.68 -13.96
CA PHE A 65 -7.99 -16.48 -12.93
C PHE A 65 -8.96 -17.46 -13.61
N SER A 66 -8.64 -18.75 -13.61
CA SER A 66 -9.58 -19.79 -14.03
C SER A 66 -10.65 -19.97 -12.96
N SER A 67 -11.91 -19.81 -13.38
CA SER A 67 -13.13 -20.09 -12.60
C SER A 67 -13.26 -21.56 -12.20
#